data_AF-A0A842X3E4-F1
#
_entry.id   AF-A0A842X3E4-F1
#
_cell.length_a   1.000
_cell.length_b   1.000
_cell.length_c   1.000
_cell.angle_alpha   90.00
_cell.angle_beta   90.00
_cell.angle_gamma   90.00
#
_symmetry.space_group_name_H-M   'P 1'
#
loop_
_entity.id
_entity.type
_entity.pdbx_description
1 polymer ?
#
loop_
_entity_poly.entity_id
_entity_poly.type
_entity_poly.pdbx_seq_one_letter_code
_entity_poly.pdbx_strand_id
1 'polypeptide(L)' 'NEILSRARELDRHYIPSRYPNGLPAGTPRRAFDEREAQEAIEAARTILRFCEGILATIQG' A
#
# COMPACT_ATOMS: atom_id res chain seq x y z
N ASN A 1 -7.17 6.50 -13.76
CA ASN A 1 -5.80 6.70 -13.23
C ASN A 1 -5.57 5.75 -12.05
N GLU A 2 -5.66 4.44 -12.30
CA GLU A 2 -5.74 3.39 -11.28
C GLU A 2 -4.44 3.24 -10.47
N ILE A 3 -3.28 3.22 -11.15
CA ILE A 3 -1.96 3.09 -10.52
C ILE A 3 -1.68 4.23 -9.53
N LEU A 4 -1.99 5.48 -9.90
CA LEU A 4 -1.83 6.62 -8.99
C LEU A 4 -2.76 6.53 -7.77
N SER A 5 -3.94 5.94 -7.93
CA SER A 5 -4.86 5.70 -6.81
C SER A 5 -4.30 4.65 -5.85
N ARG A 6 -3.74 3.55 -6.38
CA ARG A 6 -3.09 2.50 -5.59
C ARG A 6 -1.83 2.99 -4.89
N ALA A 7 -1.04 3.85 -5.53
CA ALA A 7 0.15 4.44 -4.92
C ALA A 7 -0.21 5.32 -3.71
N ARG A 8 -1.20 6.21 -3.86
CA ARG A 8 -1.68 7.06 -2.76
C ARG A 8 -2.24 6.26 -1.58
N GLU A 9 -2.84 5.10 -1.85
CA GLU A 9 -3.30 4.21 -0.79
C GLU A 9 -2.11 3.68 0.02
N LEU A 10 -1.06 3.19 -0.64
CA LEU A 10 0.16 2.71 0.03
C LEU A 10 0.89 3.82 0.82
N ASP A 11 0.91 5.06 0.33
CA ASP A 11 1.56 6.18 1.02
C ASP A 11 0.98 6.42 2.43
N ARG A 12 -0.32 6.17 2.62
CA ARG A 12 -1.01 6.34 3.92
C ARG A 12 -0.48 5.38 4.98
N HIS A 13 0.03 4.22 4.56
CA HIS A 13 0.53 3.17 5.45
C HIS A 13 1.99 3.40 5.85
N TYR A 14 2.75 4.26 5.17
CA TYR A 14 4.21 4.40 5.36
C TYR A 14 4.65 4.93 6.72
N ILE A 15 3.93 5.91 7.29
CA ILE A 15 4.26 6.52 8.59
C ILE A 15 3.61 5.75 9.75
N PRO A 16 2.30 5.46 9.74
CA PRO A 16 1.63 4.86 10.90
C PRO A 16 2.03 3.40 11.17
N SER A 17 2.46 2.63 10.15
CA SER A 17 2.94 1.25 10.31
C SER A 17 4.30 1.15 11.02
N ARG A 18 5.11 2.23 10.99
CA ARG A 18 6.47 2.26 11.55
C ARG A 18 6.59 3.09 12.81
N TYR A 19 5.76 4.12 12.97
CA TYR A 19 5.78 5.01 14.12
C TYR A 19 4.37 5.10 14.74
N PRO A 20 4.01 4.14 15.62
CA PRO A 20 2.70 4.12 16.29
C PRO A 20 2.49 5.32 17.23
N ASN A 21 3.53 6.13 17.47
CA ASN A 21 3.50 7.36 18.28
C ASN A 21 2.56 8.45 17.73
N GLY A 22 2.11 8.33 16.47
CA GLY A 22 1.10 9.20 15.86
C GLY A 22 -0.36 8.76 16.09
N LEU A 23 -0.58 7.65 16.81
CA LEU A 23 -1.92 7.14 17.10
C LEU A 23 -2.47 7.76 18.39
N PRO A 24 -3.70 8.31 18.40
CA PRO A 24 -4.32 8.83 19.62
C PRO A 24 -4.65 7.67 20.56
N ALA A 25 -3.80 7.41 21.56
CA ALA A 25 -4.01 6.56 22.75
C ALA A 25 -4.75 5.21 22.54
N GLY A 26 -4.71 4.65 21.33
CA GLY A 26 -5.41 3.43 20.95
C GLY A 26 -4.42 2.45 20.37
N THR A 27 -4.39 1.24 20.94
CA THR A 27 -3.52 0.12 20.52
C THR A 27 -3.40 0.02 18.98
N PRO A 28 -2.19 -0.25 18.42
CA PRO A 28 -1.94 -0.37 16.98
C PRO A 28 -2.92 -1.28 16.21
N ARG A 29 -3.47 -2.29 16.89
CA ARG A 29 -4.53 -3.19 16.39
C ARG A 29 -5.85 -2.48 16.00
N ARG A 30 -6.07 -1.24 16.45
CA ARG A 30 -7.21 -0.38 16.06
C ARG A 30 -6.89 0.54 14.88
N ALA A 31 -5.62 0.65 14.48
CA ALA A 31 -5.19 1.56 13.43
C ALA A 31 -5.24 0.94 12.03
N PHE A 32 -5.31 -0.40 11.94
CA PHE A 32 -5.43 -1.14 10.70
C PHE A 32 -6.44 -2.27 10.88
N ASP A 33 -7.51 -2.26 10.10
CA ASP A 33 -8.45 -3.38 10.02
C ASP A 33 -8.00 -4.39 8.94
N GLU A 34 -8.58 -5.59 8.94
CA GLU A 34 -8.24 -6.65 7.97
C GLU A 34 -8.49 -6.21 6.52
N ARG A 35 -9.51 -5.36 6.32
CA ARG A 35 -9.86 -4.84 5.00
C ARG A 35 -8.80 -3.88 4.48
N GLU A 36 -8.31 -2.96 5.30
CA GLU A 36 -7.22 -2.04 4.97
C GLU A 36 -5.93 -2.80 4.65
N ALA A 37 -5.62 -3.86 5.41
CA ALA A 37 -4.48 -4.72 5.11
C ALA A 37 -4.64 -5.41 3.74
N GLN A 38 -5.83 -5.94 3.44
CA GLN A 38 -6.11 -6.58 2.16
C GLN A 38 -6.07 -5.57 0.99
N GLU A 39 -6.61 -4.37 1.19
CA GLU A 39 -6.59 -3.29 0.20
C GLU A 39 -5.15 -2.83 -0.11
N ALA A 40 -4.28 -2.75 0.90
CA ALA A 40 -2.86 -2.46 0.73
C ALA A 40 -2.13 -3.56 -0.05
N ILE A 41 -2.39 -4.84 0.27
CA ILE A 41 -1.79 -5.97 -0.45
C ILE A 41 -2.20 -5.96 -1.94
N GLU A 42 -3.47 -5.73 -2.24
CA GLU A 42 -3.95 -5.66 -3.62
C GLU A 42 -3.41 -4.45 -4.38
N ALA A 43 -3.24 -3.31 -3.70
CA ALA A 43 -2.58 -2.14 -4.26
C ALA A 43 -1.12 -2.45 -4.65
N ALA A 44 -0.36 -3.09 -3.76
CA ALA A 44 1.02 -3.49 -4.02
C ALA A 44 1.13 -4.48 -5.19
N ARG A 45 0.29 -5.52 -5.22
CA ARG A 45 0.23 -6.49 -6.33
C ARG A 45 -0.07 -5.82 -7.67
N THR A 46 -0.98 -4.85 -7.67
CA THR A 46 -1.36 -4.13 -8.89
C THR A 46 -0.20 -3.31 -9.45
N ILE A 47 0.56 -2.62 -8.57
CA ILE A 47 1.73 -1.83 -8.97
C ILE A 47 2.86 -2.76 -9.47
N LEU A 48 3.10 -3.88 -8.79
CA LEU A 48 4.12 -4.84 -9.22
C LEU A 48 3.83 -5.38 -10.62
N ARG A 49 2.60 -5.85 -10.89
CA ARG A 49 2.20 -6.33 -12.22
C ARG A 49 2.38 -5.27 -13.30
N PHE A 50 2.08 -4.00 -12.99
CA PHE A 50 2.29 -2.90 -13.92
C PHE A 50 3.78 -2.71 -14.26
N CYS A 51 4.65 -2.71 -13.25
CA CYS A 51 6.11 -2.62 -13.45
C CYS A 51 6.68 -3.83 -14.21
N GLU A 52 6.22 -5.04 -13.89
CA GLU A 52 6.61 -6.27 -14.58
C GLU A 52 6.26 -6.22 -16.07
N GLY A 53 5.07 -5.72 -16.41
CA GLY A 53 4.67 -5.51 -17.81
C GLY A 53 5.58 -4.55 -18.57
N ILE A 54 5.99 -3.44 -17.92
CA ILE A 54 6.95 -2.49 -18.50
C ILE A 54 8.31 -3.16 -18.69
N LEU A 55 8.83 -3.87 -17.68
CA LEU A 55 10.12 -4.55 -17.78
C LEU A 55 10.14 -5.58 -18.91
N ALA A 56 9.06 -6.36 -19.05
CA ALA A 56 8.91 -7.33 -20.14
C ALA A 56 8.96 -6.66 -21.52
N THR A 57 8.44 -5.44 -21.67
CA THR A 57 8.49 -4.70 -22.94
C THR A 57 9.88 -4.12 -23.27
N ILE A 58 10.74 -3.93 -22.27
CA ILE A 58 12.08 -3.38 -22.45
C ILE A 58 13.11 -4.50 -22.71
N GLN A 59 12.84 -5.71 -22.24
CA GLN A 59 13.72 -6.88 -22.37
C GLN A 59 13.44 -7.76 -23.59
N GLY A 60 12.33 -7.53 -24.30
CA GLY A 60 11.98 -8.20 -25.56
C GLY A 60 12.37 -7.37 -26.77
#